data_AF-A0A7X3VHR5-F1
#
_entry.id   AF-A0A7X3VHR5-F1
#
_cell.length_a   1.000
_cell.length_b   1.000
_cell.length_c   1.000
_cell.angle_alpha   90.00
_cell.angle_beta   90.00
_cell.angle_gamma   90.00
#
_symmetry.space_group_name_H-M   'P 1'
#
loop_
_entity.id
_entity.type
_entity.pdbx_description
1 polymer ?
#
loop_
_entity_poly.entity_id
_entity_poly.type
_entity_poly.pdbx_seq_one_letter_code
_entity_poly.pdbx_strand_id
1 'polypeptide(L)'
;MKVVESAVLEGRDREIVLVVPTASMAEHLIHTIARRDVAVPTRVIRTIATYVEDLTPELREAEPAVESWLLDRLLQQAPHPDFREVLPRDGFREQLLATMREFMAAGCRPADLKPFAKRAHQFAFLALFENFQALLEENGYAVHGEKLLRAAERIRAEGLGEVREVYLDGFFQPSAGESALFSSLAQHAERFVATVPADVEAKYTKLPVKRLKTVHRPRPTPEVVKAHNPEHEVEDIARRILETKRPFHECGVVVRTPEVYRPLIETTFERFGIPFRMRAATSLGQHGAVAYICQLLRGIAGDFEEKDLLALLGQQWCPAGLTKEADEYDFQVRKKQLGGGFDFLLRQADRFPRVQNFLKRLEALSSWSRERQPASVWARRVCESGQRLLRLPEITDGLPMPRVLDMRMAARALQGFKQAAAQAAELWPESEQVDFADYFRGLTTSLDNAPLPVGDGRRNVVNVLSVYEARQWELPVVFVCGLIENQFPRHPTQNLFFSDANFRRMKG
;
A
#
# COMPACT_ATOMS: atom_id res chain seq x y z
N MET A 1 -21.87 -16.35 5.53
CA MET A 1 -21.16 -17.61 5.84
C MET A 1 -21.99 -18.84 5.52
N LYS A 2 -23.00 -19.26 6.31
CA LYS A 2 -23.77 -20.48 6.05
C LYS A 2 -24.34 -20.61 4.63
N VAL A 3 -24.83 -19.50 4.06
CA VAL A 3 -25.35 -19.51 2.68
C VAL A 3 -24.28 -19.81 1.65
N VAL A 4 -23.08 -19.25 1.84
CA VAL A 4 -21.91 -19.52 0.98
C VAL A 4 -21.48 -20.98 1.12
N GLU A 5 -21.43 -21.49 2.35
CA GLU A 5 -21.13 -22.90 2.64
C GLU A 5 -22.11 -23.84 1.90
N SER A 6 -23.42 -23.62 2.05
CA SER A 6 -24.45 -24.43 1.39
C SER A 6 -24.34 -24.37 -0.14
N ALA A 7 -24.21 -23.17 -0.71
CA ALA A 7 -24.12 -23.01 -2.17
C ALA A 7 -22.88 -23.72 -2.76
N VAL A 8 -21.73 -23.67 -2.07
CA VAL A 8 -20.51 -24.38 -2.49
C VAL A 8 -20.69 -25.90 -2.40
N LEU A 9 -21.28 -26.40 -1.31
CA LEU A 9 -21.55 -27.83 -1.14
C LEU A 9 -22.58 -28.37 -2.14
N GLU A 10 -23.50 -27.53 -2.60
CA GLU A 10 -24.51 -27.83 -3.63
C GLU A 10 -23.97 -27.69 -5.07
N GLY A 11 -22.72 -27.25 -5.26
CA GLY A 11 -22.14 -27.02 -6.60
C GLY A 11 -22.68 -25.78 -7.32
N ARG A 12 -23.31 -24.85 -6.61
CA ARG A 12 -23.84 -23.57 -7.13
C ARG A 12 -22.87 -22.41 -6.96
N ASP A 13 -21.59 -22.69 -6.90
CA ASP A 13 -20.55 -21.70 -6.57
C ASP A 13 -20.31 -20.66 -7.68
N ARG A 14 -20.90 -20.84 -8.87
CA ARG A 14 -20.92 -19.83 -9.94
C ARG A 14 -22.12 -18.90 -9.88
N GLU A 15 -23.19 -19.31 -9.20
CA GLU A 15 -24.44 -18.56 -9.10
C GLU A 15 -24.42 -17.55 -7.94
N ILE A 16 -23.43 -17.63 -7.04
CA ILE A 16 -23.37 -16.83 -5.82
C ILE A 16 -22.09 -16.00 -5.75
N VAL A 17 -22.23 -14.76 -5.30
CA VAL A 17 -21.09 -13.90 -4.94
C VAL A 17 -21.34 -13.19 -3.60
N LEU A 18 -20.35 -13.21 -2.73
CA LEU A 18 -20.25 -12.40 -1.52
C LEU A 18 -19.20 -11.32 -1.75
N VAL A 19 -19.66 -10.08 -1.85
CA VAL A 19 -18.80 -8.91 -2.01
C VAL A 19 -18.51 -8.30 -0.64
N VAL A 20 -17.24 -8.07 -0.36
CA VAL A 20 -16.73 -7.47 0.89
C VAL A 20 -15.83 -6.27 0.59
N PRO A 21 -15.66 -5.33 1.53
CA PRO A 21 -14.88 -4.11 1.29
C PRO A 21 -13.37 -4.36 1.18
N THR A 22 -12.80 -5.32 1.93
CA THR A 22 -11.34 -5.45 2.05
C THR A 22 -10.86 -6.87 1.80
N ALA A 23 -9.64 -7.00 1.27
CA ALA A 23 -8.96 -8.28 1.10
C ALA A 23 -8.78 -9.02 2.43
N SER A 24 -8.62 -8.26 3.52
CA SER A 24 -8.53 -8.81 4.86
C SER A 24 -9.80 -9.54 5.30
N MET A 25 -10.95 -8.91 5.10
CA MET A 25 -12.24 -9.53 5.38
C MET A 25 -12.47 -10.75 4.48
N ALA A 26 -12.13 -10.65 3.18
CA ALA A 26 -12.26 -11.78 2.25
C ALA A 26 -11.45 -13.00 2.73
N GLU A 27 -10.17 -12.80 3.06
CA GLU A 27 -9.30 -13.86 3.55
C GLU A 27 -9.78 -14.41 4.91
N HIS A 28 -10.24 -13.54 5.82
CA HIS A 28 -10.82 -13.96 7.09
C HIS A 28 -12.02 -14.89 6.88
N LEU A 29 -12.96 -14.52 6.02
CA LEU A 29 -14.15 -15.32 5.74
C LEU A 29 -13.79 -16.64 5.05
N ILE A 30 -12.87 -16.62 4.08
CA ILE A 30 -12.37 -17.83 3.41
C ILE A 30 -11.75 -18.77 4.45
N HIS A 31 -10.87 -18.27 5.34
CA HIS A 31 -10.25 -19.09 6.38
C HIS A 31 -11.25 -19.59 7.41
N THR A 32 -12.26 -18.79 7.79
CA THR A 32 -13.30 -19.20 8.74
C THR A 32 -14.16 -20.32 8.16
N ILE A 33 -14.48 -20.27 6.87
CA ILE A 33 -15.23 -21.34 6.19
C ILE A 33 -14.35 -22.58 5.96
N ALA A 34 -13.08 -22.39 5.58
CA ALA A 34 -12.12 -23.49 5.39
C ALA A 34 -11.88 -24.30 6.68
N ARG A 35 -11.97 -23.66 7.86
CA ARG A 35 -11.90 -24.35 9.17
C ARG A 35 -13.13 -25.22 9.47
N ARG A 36 -14.20 -25.12 8.68
CA ARG A 36 -15.40 -25.97 8.72
C ARG A 36 -15.38 -27.02 7.61
N ASP A 37 -14.20 -27.31 7.08
CA ASP A 37 -13.95 -28.31 6.01
C ASP A 37 -14.62 -28.00 4.67
N VAL A 38 -14.88 -26.72 4.37
CA VAL A 38 -15.41 -26.28 3.07
C VAL A 38 -14.39 -25.39 2.36
N ALA A 39 -13.88 -25.85 1.22
CA ALA A 39 -12.97 -25.08 0.38
C ALA A 39 -13.78 -24.12 -0.52
N VAL A 40 -13.66 -22.81 -0.27
CA VAL A 40 -14.40 -21.79 -1.02
C VAL A 40 -13.52 -21.23 -2.14
N PRO A 41 -13.96 -21.29 -3.41
CA PRO A 41 -13.27 -20.63 -4.51
C PRO A 41 -13.20 -19.11 -4.31
N THR A 42 -12.10 -18.48 -4.70
CA THR A 42 -11.92 -17.01 -4.61
C THR A 42 -12.95 -16.23 -5.42
N ARG A 43 -13.57 -16.84 -6.44
CA ARG A 43 -14.69 -16.23 -7.19
C ARG A 43 -15.95 -16.01 -6.34
N VAL A 44 -16.15 -16.78 -5.27
CA VAL A 44 -17.34 -16.70 -4.42
C VAL A 44 -17.24 -15.57 -3.40
N ILE A 45 -16.06 -15.36 -2.82
CA ILE A 45 -15.83 -14.28 -1.84
C ILE A 45 -14.83 -13.31 -2.44
N ARG A 46 -15.34 -12.14 -2.86
CA ARG A 46 -14.57 -11.15 -3.62
C ARG A 46 -14.55 -9.82 -2.90
N THR A 47 -13.47 -9.08 -3.08
CA THR A 47 -13.45 -7.67 -2.69
C THR A 47 -14.21 -6.84 -3.73
N ILE A 48 -14.80 -5.72 -3.33
CA ILE A 48 -15.42 -4.78 -4.27
C ILE A 48 -14.43 -4.33 -5.36
N ALA A 49 -13.18 -4.07 -5.00
CA ALA A 49 -12.13 -3.69 -5.93
C ALA A 49 -11.92 -4.76 -7.01
N THR A 50 -11.68 -6.01 -6.59
CA THR A 50 -11.51 -7.13 -7.54
C THR A 50 -12.78 -7.41 -8.36
N TYR A 51 -13.97 -7.15 -7.80
CA TYR A 51 -15.22 -7.38 -8.51
C TYR A 51 -15.46 -6.33 -9.60
N VAL A 52 -15.15 -5.07 -9.31
CA VAL A 52 -15.22 -3.95 -10.26
C VAL A 52 -14.17 -4.10 -11.36
N GLU A 53 -12.96 -4.53 -11.01
CA GLU A 53 -11.87 -4.74 -11.98
C GLU A 53 -12.25 -5.72 -13.11
N ASP A 54 -12.91 -6.84 -12.78
CA ASP A 54 -13.42 -7.79 -13.79
C ASP A 54 -14.51 -7.19 -14.68
N LEU A 55 -15.31 -6.25 -14.15
CA LEU A 55 -16.38 -5.59 -14.88
C LEU A 55 -15.87 -4.45 -15.75
N THR A 56 -14.71 -3.89 -15.43
CA THR A 56 -14.11 -2.77 -16.17
C THR A 56 -12.63 -3.04 -16.49
N PRO A 57 -12.29 -4.13 -17.18
CA PRO A 57 -10.89 -4.46 -17.51
C PRO A 57 -10.24 -3.41 -18.42
N GLU A 58 -11.05 -2.64 -19.15
CA GLU A 58 -10.59 -1.54 -20.00
C GLU A 58 -10.15 -0.28 -19.22
N LEU A 59 -10.59 -0.13 -17.97
CA LEU A 59 -10.30 1.06 -17.16
C LEU A 59 -9.16 0.80 -16.17
N ARG A 60 -8.04 1.51 -16.36
CA ARG A 60 -6.90 1.48 -15.45
C ARG A 60 -7.08 2.48 -14.33
N GLU A 61 -6.85 2.08 -13.08
CA GLU A 61 -6.81 3.02 -11.95
C GLU A 61 -5.37 3.49 -11.78
N ALA A 62 -5.18 4.78 -11.53
CA ALA A 62 -3.84 5.30 -11.29
C ALA A 62 -3.35 4.85 -9.90
N GLU A 63 -2.22 4.15 -9.86
CA GLU A 63 -1.57 3.82 -8.60
C GLU A 63 -1.05 5.10 -7.90
N PRO A 64 -0.87 5.10 -6.56
CA PRO A 64 -0.42 6.28 -5.84
C PRO A 64 0.87 6.91 -6.37
N ALA A 65 1.76 6.08 -6.91
CA ALA A 65 3.00 6.53 -7.53
C ALA A 65 2.79 7.28 -8.86
N VAL A 66 1.86 6.79 -9.68
CA VAL A 66 1.46 7.43 -10.94
C VAL A 66 0.86 8.79 -10.65
N GLU A 67 -0.07 8.86 -9.69
CA GLU A 67 -0.68 10.13 -9.27
C GLU A 67 0.38 11.13 -8.77
N SER A 68 1.33 10.68 -7.96
CA SER A 68 2.42 11.53 -7.47
C SER A 68 3.30 12.05 -8.60
N TRP A 69 3.65 11.19 -9.56
CA TRP A 69 4.46 11.58 -10.70
C TRP A 69 3.72 12.55 -11.64
N LEU A 70 2.45 12.28 -11.94
CA LEU A 70 1.61 13.16 -12.76
C LEU A 70 1.47 14.54 -12.12
N LEU A 71 1.31 14.59 -10.80
CA LEU A 71 1.31 15.86 -10.08
C LEU A 71 2.65 16.58 -10.20
N ASP A 72 3.78 15.89 -9.98
CA ASP A 72 5.10 16.50 -10.10
C ASP A 72 5.33 17.08 -11.51
N ARG A 73 4.91 16.35 -12.55
CA ARG A 73 4.96 16.83 -13.94
C ARG A 73 4.11 18.08 -14.14
N LEU A 74 2.89 18.08 -13.64
CA LEU A 74 1.97 19.22 -13.73
C LEU A 74 2.54 20.46 -13.03
N LEU A 75 3.13 20.28 -11.84
CA LEU A 75 3.74 21.36 -11.06
C LEU A 75 5.01 21.93 -11.72
N GLN A 76 5.78 21.11 -12.44
CA GLN A 76 6.95 21.56 -13.20
C GLN A 76 6.57 22.35 -14.46
N GLN A 77 5.53 21.91 -15.17
CA GLN A 77 5.09 22.53 -16.43
C GLN A 77 4.38 23.87 -16.20
N ALA A 78 3.57 23.96 -15.13
CA ALA A 78 2.76 25.15 -14.85
C ALA A 78 2.69 25.46 -13.35
N PRO A 79 3.78 25.93 -12.72
CA PRO A 79 3.77 26.28 -11.31
C PRO A 79 2.85 27.48 -11.05
N HIS A 80 1.72 27.23 -10.38
CA HIS A 80 0.78 28.30 -10.03
C HIS A 80 1.46 29.34 -9.11
N PRO A 81 1.33 30.66 -9.39
CA PRO A 81 1.99 31.70 -8.61
C PRO A 81 1.78 31.59 -7.09
N ASP A 82 0.54 31.32 -6.67
CA ASP A 82 0.15 31.19 -5.25
C ASP A 82 0.85 30.05 -4.49
N PHE A 83 1.44 29.07 -5.18
CA PHE A 83 2.08 27.92 -4.54
C PHE A 83 3.61 27.94 -4.59
N ARG A 84 4.24 28.90 -5.31
CA ARG A 84 5.69 28.90 -5.56
C ARG A 84 6.56 28.75 -4.32
N GLU A 85 6.21 29.40 -3.21
CA GLU A 85 6.99 29.35 -1.96
C GLU A 85 6.84 28.04 -1.18
N VAL A 86 5.72 27.33 -1.37
CA VAL A 86 5.38 26.09 -0.64
C VAL A 86 5.59 24.82 -1.45
N LEU A 87 5.68 24.92 -2.79
CA LEU A 87 5.97 23.80 -3.69
C LEU A 87 7.22 22.97 -3.35
N PRO A 88 8.32 23.55 -2.82
CA PRO A 88 9.50 22.78 -2.41
C PRO A 88 9.29 21.91 -1.17
N ARG A 89 8.17 22.02 -0.45
CA ARG A 89 7.91 21.26 0.77
C ARG A 89 7.17 19.96 0.43
N ASP A 90 7.77 18.81 0.73
CA ASP A 90 7.18 17.49 0.43
C ASP A 90 5.78 17.31 1.02
N GLY A 91 5.58 17.73 2.28
CA GLY A 91 4.28 17.65 2.94
C GLY A 91 3.17 18.47 2.28
N PHE A 92 3.49 19.49 1.47
CA PHE A 92 2.47 20.24 0.74
C PHE A 92 1.91 19.42 -0.43
N ARG A 93 2.78 18.70 -1.16
CA ARG A 93 2.39 17.86 -2.30
C ARG A 93 1.51 16.69 -1.86
N GLU A 94 1.90 16.05 -0.77
CA GLU A 94 1.11 14.97 -0.16
C GLU A 94 -0.30 15.44 0.21
N GLN A 95 -0.42 16.63 0.83
CA GLN A 95 -1.71 17.19 1.21
C GLN A 95 -2.55 17.60 0.01
N LEU A 96 -1.92 18.05 -1.07
CA LEU A 96 -2.58 18.40 -2.32
C LEU A 96 -3.19 17.15 -2.99
N LEU A 97 -2.41 16.08 -3.14
CA LEU A 97 -2.92 14.79 -3.63
C LEU A 97 -4.00 14.22 -2.70
N ALA A 98 -3.78 14.24 -1.38
CA ALA A 98 -4.75 13.73 -0.42
C ALA A 98 -6.10 14.45 -0.55
N THR A 99 -6.09 15.78 -0.72
CA THR A 99 -7.30 16.58 -0.91
C THR A 99 -7.98 16.26 -2.25
N MET A 100 -7.22 16.13 -3.34
CA MET A 100 -7.76 15.72 -4.65
C MET A 100 -8.40 14.33 -4.57
N ARG A 101 -7.71 13.36 -3.96
CA ARG A 101 -8.23 11.99 -3.72
C ARG A 101 -9.52 12.01 -2.92
N GLU A 102 -9.63 12.84 -1.89
CA GLU A 102 -10.84 12.96 -1.08
C GLU A 102 -12.04 13.43 -1.93
N PHE A 103 -11.86 14.46 -2.76
CA PHE A 103 -12.91 14.93 -3.66
C PHE A 103 -13.25 13.94 -4.77
N MET A 104 -12.23 13.31 -5.37
CA MET A 104 -12.39 12.26 -6.37
C MET A 104 -13.16 11.05 -5.81
N ALA A 105 -12.84 10.60 -4.60
CA ALA A 105 -13.54 9.52 -3.91
C ALA A 105 -14.99 9.88 -3.57
N ALA A 106 -15.27 11.17 -3.32
CA ALA A 106 -16.62 11.69 -3.16
C ALA A 106 -17.39 11.85 -4.48
N GLY A 107 -16.72 11.71 -5.63
CA GLY A 107 -17.28 11.93 -6.96
C GLY A 107 -17.47 13.41 -7.31
N CYS A 108 -16.77 14.32 -6.64
CA CYS A 108 -16.84 15.75 -6.90
C CYS A 108 -15.88 16.16 -8.02
N ARG A 109 -16.36 16.97 -8.97
CA ARG A 109 -15.55 17.63 -9.99
C ARG A 109 -15.14 19.03 -9.53
N PRO A 110 -14.04 19.62 -10.05
CA PRO A 110 -13.65 21.00 -9.77
C PRO A 110 -14.79 22.01 -9.98
N ALA A 111 -15.63 21.78 -10.99
CA ALA A 111 -16.82 22.60 -11.27
C ALA A 111 -17.84 22.60 -10.12
N ASP A 112 -18.04 21.46 -9.46
CA ASP A 112 -18.97 21.30 -8.32
C ASP A 112 -18.46 22.04 -7.08
N LEU A 113 -17.13 22.18 -6.95
CA LEU A 113 -16.47 22.79 -5.82
C LEU A 113 -16.30 24.32 -5.96
N LYS A 114 -16.34 24.83 -7.20
CA LYS A 114 -16.17 26.25 -7.53
C LYS A 114 -17.09 27.20 -6.73
N PRO A 115 -18.37 26.90 -6.45
CA PRO A 115 -19.24 27.74 -5.62
C PRO A 115 -18.77 27.90 -4.16
N PHE A 116 -17.93 26.99 -3.67
CA PHE A 116 -17.43 26.99 -2.29
C PHE A 116 -16.06 27.66 -2.15
N ALA A 117 -15.37 27.95 -3.26
CA ALA A 117 -14.12 28.67 -3.27
C ALA A 117 -14.34 30.18 -3.07
N LYS A 118 -13.58 30.77 -2.14
CA LYS A 118 -13.61 32.20 -1.80
C LYS A 118 -12.23 32.86 -1.79
N ARG A 119 -11.16 32.09 -1.63
CA ARG A 119 -9.78 32.59 -1.49
C ARG A 119 -8.95 32.21 -2.73
N ALA A 120 -7.93 33.01 -3.04
CA ALA A 120 -7.06 32.78 -4.21
C ALA A 120 -6.48 31.35 -4.26
N HIS A 121 -5.91 30.86 -3.15
CA HIS A 121 -5.38 29.49 -3.08
C HIS A 121 -6.43 28.38 -3.32
N GLN A 122 -7.72 28.63 -3.08
CA GLN A 122 -8.78 27.66 -3.37
C GLN A 122 -9.05 27.58 -4.87
N PHE A 123 -9.09 28.73 -5.54
CA PHE A 123 -9.20 28.76 -7.00
C PHE A 123 -7.95 28.16 -7.67
N ALA A 124 -6.77 28.45 -7.13
CA ALA A 124 -5.51 27.84 -7.56
C ALA A 124 -5.54 26.31 -7.43
N PHE A 125 -6.03 25.80 -6.29
CA PHE A 125 -6.22 24.37 -6.07
C PHE A 125 -7.20 23.77 -7.09
N LEU A 126 -8.34 24.42 -7.34
CA LEU A 126 -9.34 23.91 -8.29
C LEU A 126 -8.82 23.87 -9.73
N ALA A 127 -8.06 24.88 -10.15
CA ALA A 127 -7.42 24.90 -11.47
C ALA A 127 -6.39 23.76 -11.61
N LEU A 128 -5.60 23.53 -10.56
CA LEU A 128 -4.65 22.42 -10.54
C LEU A 128 -5.38 21.06 -10.54
N PHE A 129 -6.49 20.95 -9.80
CA PHE A 129 -7.30 19.73 -9.75
C PHE A 129 -7.93 19.41 -11.11
N GLU A 130 -8.42 20.42 -11.82
CA GLU A 130 -8.95 20.28 -13.18
C GLU A 130 -7.89 19.78 -14.16
N ASN A 131 -6.70 20.39 -14.16
CA ASN A 131 -5.60 19.94 -15.01
C ASN A 131 -5.11 18.53 -14.64
N PHE A 132 -5.12 18.18 -13.35
CA PHE A 132 -4.73 16.86 -12.89
C PHE A 132 -5.72 15.78 -13.37
N GLN A 133 -7.03 16.04 -13.33
CA GLN A 133 -8.04 15.13 -13.88
C GLN A 133 -7.90 14.97 -15.39
N ALA A 134 -7.72 16.06 -16.14
CA ALA A 134 -7.49 16.00 -17.58
C ALA A 134 -6.25 15.15 -17.91
N LEU A 135 -5.16 15.31 -17.14
CA LEU A 135 -3.95 14.54 -17.34
C LEU A 135 -4.15 13.04 -17.03
N LEU A 136 -4.94 12.69 -16.00
CA LEU A 136 -5.31 11.29 -15.75
C LEU A 136 -6.06 10.69 -16.95
N GLU A 137 -7.08 11.40 -17.45
CA GLU A 137 -7.90 10.97 -18.59
C GLU A 137 -7.07 10.82 -19.87
N GLU A 138 -6.20 11.78 -20.18
CA GLU A 138 -5.30 11.75 -21.34
C GLU A 138 -4.33 10.55 -21.31
N ASN A 139 -3.92 10.13 -20.12
CA ASN A 139 -3.06 8.96 -19.93
C ASN A 139 -3.86 7.65 -19.76
N GLY A 140 -5.19 7.68 -19.97
CA GLY A 140 -6.06 6.51 -19.94
C GLY A 140 -6.34 5.97 -18.54
N TYR A 141 -6.15 6.78 -17.50
CA TYR A 141 -6.49 6.45 -16.12
C TYR A 141 -7.88 6.94 -15.76
N ALA A 142 -8.59 6.12 -14.99
CA ALA A 142 -9.90 6.42 -14.42
C ALA A 142 -9.81 6.48 -12.90
N VAL A 143 -10.62 7.35 -12.30
CA VAL A 143 -10.76 7.43 -10.85
C VAL A 143 -11.56 6.23 -10.34
N HIS A 144 -11.26 5.74 -9.13
CA HIS A 144 -12.01 4.63 -8.50
C HIS A 144 -13.55 4.80 -8.56
N GLY A 145 -14.04 6.01 -8.27
CA GLY A 145 -15.46 6.35 -8.34
C GLY A 145 -16.06 6.17 -9.74
N GLU A 146 -15.31 6.46 -10.79
CA GLU A 146 -15.74 6.29 -12.18
C GLU A 146 -15.78 4.83 -12.59
N LYS A 147 -14.81 4.02 -12.13
CA LYS A 147 -14.84 2.56 -12.32
C LYS A 147 -16.09 1.95 -11.69
N LEU A 148 -16.45 2.38 -10.48
CA LEU A 148 -17.68 1.95 -9.81
C LEU A 148 -18.94 2.31 -10.62
N LEU A 149 -19.01 3.54 -11.14
CA LEU A 149 -20.13 3.99 -11.98
C LEU A 149 -20.19 3.22 -13.30
N ARG A 150 -19.06 3.00 -13.97
CA ARG A 150 -18.98 2.23 -15.22
C ARG A 150 -19.36 0.77 -15.01
N ALA A 151 -18.89 0.15 -13.93
CA ALA A 151 -19.32 -1.20 -13.56
C ALA A 151 -20.84 -1.26 -13.32
N ALA A 152 -21.41 -0.24 -12.67
CA ALA A 152 -22.85 -0.15 -12.48
C ALA A 152 -23.62 0.01 -13.81
N GLU A 153 -23.09 0.75 -14.78
CA GLU A 153 -23.63 0.86 -16.15
C GLU A 153 -23.57 -0.45 -16.91
N ARG A 154 -22.44 -1.15 -16.84
CA ARG A 154 -22.26 -2.45 -17.50
C ARG A 154 -23.25 -3.49 -16.99
N ILE A 155 -23.44 -3.57 -15.66
CA ILE A 155 -24.45 -4.47 -15.07
C ILE A 155 -25.86 -4.13 -15.58
N ARG A 156 -26.19 -2.84 -15.75
CA ARG A 156 -27.49 -2.43 -16.30
C ARG A 156 -27.68 -2.86 -17.75
N ALA A 157 -26.61 -2.84 -18.54
CA ALA A 157 -26.65 -3.19 -19.95
C ALA A 157 -26.60 -4.71 -20.21
N GLU A 158 -25.72 -5.42 -19.50
CA GLU A 158 -25.36 -6.82 -19.78
C GLU A 158 -25.92 -7.82 -18.74
N GLY A 159 -26.38 -7.33 -17.58
CA GLY A 159 -26.79 -8.16 -16.45
C GLY A 159 -25.61 -8.71 -15.62
N LEU A 160 -25.84 -9.80 -14.88
CA LEU A 160 -24.86 -10.40 -13.96
C LEU A 160 -24.26 -11.73 -14.48
N GLY A 161 -24.52 -12.09 -15.74
CA GLY A 161 -24.07 -13.35 -16.32
C GLY A 161 -24.65 -14.56 -15.58
N GLU A 162 -23.77 -15.43 -15.07
CA GLU A 162 -24.14 -16.65 -14.34
C GLU A 162 -24.57 -16.36 -12.88
N VAL A 163 -24.22 -15.19 -12.33
CA VAL A 163 -24.49 -14.85 -10.92
C VAL A 163 -25.98 -14.55 -10.74
N ARG A 164 -26.62 -15.27 -9.82
CA ARG A 164 -28.04 -15.15 -9.45
C ARG A 164 -28.23 -14.52 -8.08
N GLU A 165 -27.34 -14.84 -7.14
CA GLU A 165 -27.41 -14.40 -5.75
C GLU A 165 -26.22 -13.51 -5.38
N VAL A 166 -26.49 -12.32 -4.86
CA VAL A 166 -25.50 -11.34 -4.42
C VAL A 166 -25.65 -11.06 -2.94
N TYR A 167 -24.55 -11.19 -2.20
CA TYR A 167 -24.48 -10.89 -0.78
C TYR A 167 -23.48 -9.76 -0.52
N LEU A 168 -23.84 -8.78 0.30
CA LEU A 168 -22.96 -7.69 0.73
C LEU A 168 -22.73 -7.74 2.26
N ASP A 169 -21.48 -7.61 2.68
CA ASP A 169 -21.11 -7.56 4.10
C ASP A 169 -19.92 -6.61 4.33
N GLY A 170 -19.91 -5.95 5.49
CA GLY A 170 -18.80 -5.09 5.94
C GLY A 170 -18.83 -3.63 5.48
N PHE A 171 -19.87 -3.21 4.75
CA PHE A 171 -20.02 -1.81 4.30
C PHE A 171 -20.76 -0.97 5.35
N PHE A 172 -20.28 0.25 5.60
CA PHE A 172 -20.82 1.16 6.62
C PHE A 172 -21.46 2.41 6.03
N GLN A 173 -20.77 3.04 5.08
CA GLN A 173 -21.24 4.26 4.44
C GLN A 173 -20.85 4.18 2.97
N PRO A 174 -21.78 3.76 2.10
CA PRO A 174 -21.48 3.64 0.68
C PRO A 174 -21.24 5.03 0.08
N SER A 175 -20.21 5.15 -0.75
CA SER A 175 -19.99 6.28 -1.63
C SER A 175 -21.10 6.40 -2.68
N ALA A 176 -21.10 7.48 -3.46
CA ALA A 176 -22.03 7.63 -4.57
C ALA A 176 -21.87 6.52 -5.63
N GLY A 177 -20.61 6.17 -5.96
CA GLY A 177 -20.29 5.07 -6.88
C GLY A 177 -20.69 3.70 -6.33
N GLU A 178 -20.40 3.42 -5.05
CA GLU A 178 -20.81 2.18 -4.40
C GLU A 178 -22.35 2.05 -4.36
N SER A 179 -23.05 3.14 -4.04
CA SER A 179 -24.51 3.17 -4.06
C SER A 179 -25.07 2.84 -5.44
N ALA A 180 -24.51 3.42 -6.50
CA ALA A 180 -24.92 3.14 -7.87
C ALA A 180 -24.68 1.67 -8.25
N LEU A 181 -23.51 1.12 -7.89
CA LEU A 181 -23.18 -0.28 -8.11
C LEU A 181 -24.14 -1.21 -7.37
N PHE A 182 -24.39 -0.96 -6.08
CA PHE A 182 -25.29 -1.77 -5.27
C PHE A 182 -26.72 -1.72 -5.79
N SER A 183 -27.18 -0.57 -6.29
CA SER A 183 -28.50 -0.46 -6.90
C SER A 183 -28.61 -1.29 -8.19
N SER A 184 -27.58 -1.25 -9.05
CA SER A 184 -27.54 -2.13 -10.24
C SER A 184 -27.53 -3.61 -9.87
N LEU A 185 -26.74 -4.01 -8.87
CA LEU A 185 -26.71 -5.39 -8.37
C LEU A 185 -28.08 -5.84 -7.86
N ALA A 186 -28.75 -5.01 -7.06
CA ALA A 186 -30.05 -5.32 -6.49
C ALA A 186 -31.16 -5.44 -7.55
N GLN A 187 -31.05 -4.71 -8.67
CA GLN A 187 -32.02 -4.75 -9.75
C GLN A 187 -31.89 -6.00 -10.64
N HIS A 188 -30.67 -6.53 -10.81
CA HIS A 188 -30.40 -7.63 -11.74
C HIS A 188 -30.19 -9.00 -11.06
N ALA A 189 -29.91 -9.03 -9.75
CA ALA A 189 -29.82 -10.28 -9.01
C ALA A 189 -31.21 -10.85 -8.70
N GLU A 190 -31.38 -12.16 -8.84
CA GLU A 190 -32.59 -12.86 -8.38
C GLU A 190 -32.73 -12.76 -6.85
N ARG A 191 -31.61 -12.71 -6.15
CA ARG A 191 -31.55 -12.46 -4.71
C ARG A 191 -30.42 -11.52 -4.35
N PHE A 192 -30.76 -10.42 -3.69
CA PHE A 192 -29.80 -9.46 -3.15
C PHE A 192 -29.97 -9.32 -1.64
N VAL A 193 -28.92 -9.58 -0.87
CA VAL A 193 -28.95 -9.48 0.60
C VAL A 193 -27.74 -8.70 1.10
N ALA A 194 -27.98 -7.57 1.77
CA ALA A 194 -26.94 -6.80 2.42
C ALA A 194 -27.06 -6.90 3.95
N THR A 195 -25.92 -7.00 4.63
CA THR A 195 -25.82 -6.86 6.09
C THR A 195 -25.35 -5.46 6.42
N VAL A 196 -26.18 -4.72 7.15
CA VAL A 196 -25.96 -3.30 7.44
C VAL A 196 -26.09 -3.07 8.95
N PRO A 197 -25.14 -2.39 9.60
CA PRO A 197 -25.29 -1.98 10.99
C PRO A 197 -26.50 -1.06 11.17
N ALA A 198 -27.27 -1.27 12.24
CA ALA A 198 -28.55 -0.56 12.43
C ALA A 198 -28.42 0.96 12.54
N ASP A 199 -27.27 1.46 13.02
CA ASP A 199 -26.96 2.89 13.16
C ASP A 199 -26.65 3.59 11.82
N VAL A 200 -26.39 2.83 10.75
CA VAL A 200 -26.08 3.37 9.42
C VAL A 200 -27.07 2.99 8.34
N GLU A 201 -28.13 2.23 8.67
CA GLU A 201 -29.18 1.82 7.73
C GLU A 201 -29.83 3.02 7.01
N ALA A 202 -30.00 4.14 7.71
CA ALA A 202 -30.50 5.40 7.13
C ALA A 202 -29.60 5.97 6.01
N LYS A 203 -28.36 5.50 5.84
CA LYS A 203 -27.47 5.93 4.74
C LYS A 203 -27.69 5.15 3.44
N TYR A 204 -28.47 4.07 3.47
CA TYR A 204 -28.77 3.21 2.31
C TYR A 204 -30.06 3.63 1.61
N THR A 205 -30.39 4.93 1.60
CA THR A 205 -31.69 5.46 1.14
C THR A 205 -32.03 5.15 -0.32
N LYS A 206 -31.02 4.96 -1.17
CA LYS A 206 -31.17 4.70 -2.60
C LYS A 206 -31.39 3.22 -2.94
N LEU A 207 -31.35 2.34 -1.95
CA LEU A 207 -31.56 0.90 -2.14
C LEU A 207 -32.96 0.51 -1.66
N PRO A 208 -33.68 -0.36 -2.39
CA PRO A 208 -34.94 -0.93 -1.92
C PRO A 208 -34.66 -1.92 -0.78
N VAL A 209 -34.44 -1.42 0.43
CA VAL A 209 -34.10 -2.24 1.60
C VAL A 209 -35.37 -2.77 2.26
N LYS A 210 -35.62 -4.07 2.15
CA LYS A 210 -36.56 -4.77 3.03
C LYS A 210 -35.78 -5.39 4.19
N ARG A 211 -36.03 -4.93 5.42
CA ARG A 211 -35.41 -5.53 6.60
C ARG A 211 -35.86 -6.98 6.77
N LEU A 212 -34.92 -7.93 6.66
CA LEU A 212 -35.20 -9.37 6.77
C LEU A 212 -35.16 -9.85 8.23
N LYS A 213 -34.01 -9.68 8.89
CA LYS A 213 -33.76 -10.18 10.24
C LYS A 213 -32.74 -9.30 10.95
N THR A 214 -32.97 -9.01 12.22
CA THR A 214 -31.95 -8.40 13.08
C THR A 214 -31.08 -9.50 13.68
N VAL A 215 -29.76 -9.38 13.51
CA VAL A 215 -28.77 -10.27 14.12
C VAL A 215 -28.04 -9.49 15.21
N HIS A 216 -28.09 -10.00 16.44
CA HIS A 216 -27.34 -9.41 17.55
C HIS A 216 -25.99 -10.10 17.66
N ARG A 217 -24.92 -9.30 17.64
CA ARG A 217 -23.58 -9.78 17.99
C ARG A 217 -23.53 -10.12 19.49
N PRO A 218 -22.70 -11.08 19.92
CA PRO A 218 -22.49 -11.35 21.33
C PRO A 218 -22.09 -10.06 22.06
N ARG A 219 -22.66 -9.83 23.25
CA ARG A 219 -22.25 -8.68 24.07
C ARG A 219 -20.86 -8.96 24.64
N PRO A 220 -19.85 -8.11 24.40
CA PRO A 220 -18.54 -8.28 25.00
C PRO A 220 -18.62 -8.01 26.51
N THR A 221 -17.71 -8.62 27.27
CA THR A 221 -17.47 -8.26 28.68
C THR A 221 -16.22 -7.38 28.71
N PRO A 222 -16.35 -6.04 28.68
CA PRO A 222 -15.20 -5.15 28.62
C PRO A 222 -14.43 -5.18 29.94
N GLU A 223 -13.10 -5.22 29.85
CA GLU A 223 -12.19 -5.02 30.97
C GLU A 223 -11.25 -3.87 30.62
N VAL A 224 -11.10 -2.91 31.53
CA VAL A 224 -10.20 -1.76 31.35
C VAL A 224 -8.93 -2.01 32.15
N VAL A 225 -7.79 -1.96 31.47
CA VAL A 225 -6.47 -2.21 32.06
C VAL A 225 -5.63 -0.96 31.87
N LYS A 226 -4.98 -0.52 32.94
CA LYS A 226 -4.07 0.63 32.89
C LYS A 226 -2.63 0.12 32.85
N ALA A 227 -1.92 0.45 31.78
CA ALA A 227 -0.48 0.24 31.66
C ALA A 227 0.29 1.52 31.99
N HIS A 228 1.58 1.38 32.35
CA HIS A 228 2.44 2.51 32.66
C HIS A 228 2.94 3.24 31.40
N ASN A 229 3.24 2.49 30.35
CA ASN A 229 3.69 2.97 29.04
C ASN A 229 3.25 1.97 27.94
N PRO A 230 3.38 2.31 26.64
CA PRO A 230 2.97 1.42 25.56
C PRO A 230 3.70 0.07 25.54
N GLU A 231 4.95 0.01 25.99
CA GLU A 231 5.71 -1.25 26.07
C GLU A 231 5.09 -2.22 27.08
N HIS A 232 4.85 -1.77 28.32
CA HIS A 232 4.16 -2.55 29.35
C HIS A 232 2.73 -2.94 28.92
N GLU A 233 2.05 -2.09 28.15
CA GLU A 233 0.72 -2.41 27.59
C GLU A 233 0.80 -3.63 26.66
N VAL A 234 1.78 -3.66 25.74
CA VAL A 234 1.99 -4.80 24.85
C VAL A 234 2.42 -6.05 25.61
N GLU A 235 3.25 -5.92 26.64
CA GLU A 235 3.65 -7.04 27.51
C GLU A 235 2.47 -7.65 28.25
N ASP A 236 1.59 -6.83 28.83
CA ASP A 236 0.37 -7.29 29.49
C ASP A 236 -0.60 -7.94 28.51
N ILE A 237 -0.72 -7.41 27.29
CA ILE A 237 -1.50 -8.03 26.22
C ILE A 237 -0.93 -9.40 25.86
N ALA A 238 0.39 -9.52 25.67
CA ALA A 238 1.06 -10.79 25.38
C ALA A 238 0.79 -11.83 26.48
N ARG A 239 0.95 -11.44 27.74
CA ARG A 239 0.63 -12.29 28.90
C ARG A 239 -0.83 -12.75 28.88
N ARG A 240 -1.78 -11.83 28.69
CA ARG A 240 -3.22 -12.14 28.67
C ARG A 240 -3.62 -13.04 27.49
N ILE A 241 -3.02 -12.85 26.31
CA ILE A 241 -3.21 -13.75 25.16
C ILE A 241 -2.86 -15.18 25.56
N LEU A 242 -1.70 -15.39 26.19
CA LEU A 242 -1.26 -16.71 26.65
C LEU A 242 -2.17 -17.29 27.74
N GLU A 243 -2.66 -16.45 28.66
CA GLU A 243 -3.59 -16.85 29.72
C GLU A 243 -4.96 -17.29 29.19
N THR A 244 -5.42 -16.77 28.04
CA THR A 244 -6.71 -17.16 27.46
C THR A 244 -6.78 -18.65 27.10
N LYS A 245 -5.63 -19.28 26.81
CA LYS A 245 -5.51 -20.65 26.28
C LYS A 245 -6.37 -20.92 25.03
N ARG A 246 -6.77 -19.87 24.32
CA ARG A 246 -7.49 -19.97 23.04
C ARG A 246 -6.50 -20.11 21.88
N PRO A 247 -6.94 -20.64 20.73
CA PRO A 247 -6.15 -20.53 19.51
C PRO A 247 -5.82 -19.07 19.20
N PHE A 248 -4.57 -18.79 18.83
CA PHE A 248 -4.11 -17.43 18.53
C PHE A 248 -4.97 -16.71 17.48
N HIS A 249 -5.52 -17.43 16.51
CA HIS A 249 -6.40 -16.85 15.49
C HIS A 249 -7.76 -16.34 16.00
N GLU A 250 -8.16 -16.72 17.21
CA GLU A 250 -9.33 -16.16 17.89
C GLU A 250 -9.02 -14.85 18.64
N CYS A 251 -7.74 -14.48 18.74
CA CYS A 251 -7.29 -13.27 19.41
C CYS A 251 -6.97 -12.18 18.38
N GLY A 252 -7.48 -10.98 18.64
CA GLY A 252 -7.20 -9.78 17.87
C GLY A 252 -6.59 -8.68 18.73
N VAL A 253 -5.62 -7.95 18.17
CA VAL A 253 -5.07 -6.73 18.78
C VAL A 253 -5.39 -5.57 17.85
N VAL A 254 -6.15 -4.60 18.34
CA VAL A 254 -6.59 -3.43 17.59
C VAL A 254 -5.70 -2.27 17.93
N VAL A 255 -5.05 -1.70 16.92
CA VAL A 255 -4.19 -0.53 17.03
C VAL A 255 -4.76 0.62 16.21
N ARG A 256 -4.75 1.83 16.78
CA ARG A 256 -5.14 3.05 16.05
C ARG A 256 -3.98 3.66 15.27
N THR A 257 -2.78 3.59 15.83
CA THR A 257 -1.53 4.11 15.26
C THR A 257 -0.54 2.96 15.14
N PRO A 258 -0.59 2.19 14.03
CA PRO A 258 0.30 1.05 13.79
C PRO A 258 1.78 1.37 13.97
N GLU A 259 2.20 2.59 13.64
CA GLU A 259 3.60 3.04 13.63
C GLU A 259 4.20 3.05 15.04
N VAL A 260 3.39 3.38 16.05
CA VAL A 260 3.82 3.42 17.46
C VAL A 260 3.91 2.01 18.04
N TYR A 261 2.93 1.15 17.73
CA TYR A 261 2.83 -0.18 18.34
C TYR A 261 3.55 -1.27 17.58
N ARG A 262 3.82 -1.11 16.28
CA ARG A 262 4.45 -2.15 15.44
C ARG A 262 5.79 -2.64 16.01
N PRO A 263 6.78 -1.78 16.26
CA PRO A 263 8.09 -2.24 16.76
C PRO A 263 7.98 -2.92 18.13
N LEU A 264 7.07 -2.43 18.97
CA LEU A 264 6.81 -2.96 20.31
C LEU A 264 6.16 -4.35 20.24
N ILE A 265 5.15 -4.52 19.38
CA ILE A 265 4.48 -5.81 19.14
C ILE A 265 5.45 -6.82 18.55
N GLU A 266 6.22 -6.42 17.52
CA GLU A 266 7.23 -7.28 16.88
C GLU A 266 8.21 -7.85 17.92
N THR A 267 8.85 -6.95 18.68
CA THR A 267 9.85 -7.32 19.70
C THR A 267 9.23 -8.18 20.82
N THR A 268 8.07 -7.75 21.33
CA THR A 268 7.44 -8.41 22.49
C THR A 268 6.89 -9.78 22.11
N PHE A 269 6.15 -9.88 21.01
CA PHE A 269 5.55 -11.15 20.61
C PHE A 269 6.59 -12.17 20.16
N GLU A 270 7.69 -11.74 19.54
CA GLU A 270 8.83 -12.62 19.27
C GLU A 270 9.43 -13.16 20.59
N ARG A 271 9.65 -12.28 21.57
CA ARG A 271 10.17 -12.67 22.91
C ARG A 271 9.24 -13.65 23.64
N PHE A 272 7.92 -13.48 23.53
CA PHE A 272 6.92 -14.37 24.15
C PHE A 272 6.54 -15.59 23.28
N GLY A 273 7.11 -15.73 22.08
CA GLY A 273 6.79 -16.82 21.15
C GLY A 273 5.36 -16.79 20.60
N ILE A 274 4.73 -15.62 20.56
CA ILE A 274 3.37 -15.42 20.06
C ILE A 274 3.44 -15.17 18.55
N PRO A 275 2.94 -16.08 17.70
CA PRO A 275 2.90 -15.84 16.27
C PRO A 275 1.80 -14.81 15.96
N PHE A 276 2.15 -13.75 15.24
CA PHE A 276 1.20 -12.69 14.86
C PHE A 276 1.33 -12.28 13.41
N ARG A 277 0.26 -11.66 12.92
CA ARG A 277 0.17 -11.10 11.59
C ARG A 277 -0.31 -9.65 11.68
N MET A 278 0.43 -8.75 11.06
CA MET A 278 0.04 -7.35 10.90
C MET A 278 0.02 -7.01 9.41
N ARG A 279 -1.12 -6.56 8.89
CA ARG A 279 -1.31 -6.30 7.45
C ARG A 279 -0.83 -4.93 6.98
N ALA A 280 -0.11 -4.19 7.82
CA ALA A 280 0.53 -2.97 7.37
C ALA A 280 1.65 -3.35 6.40
N ALA A 281 1.52 -2.97 5.13
CA ALA A 281 2.57 -3.22 4.17
C ALA A 281 3.76 -2.33 4.52
N THR A 282 4.93 -2.94 4.73
CA THR A 282 6.18 -2.19 4.66
C THR A 282 6.34 -1.76 3.20
N SER A 283 6.77 -0.52 2.96
CA SER A 283 7.06 -0.06 1.61
C SER A 283 8.18 -0.91 0.99
N LEU A 284 8.04 -1.21 -0.30
CA LEU A 284 9.03 -1.97 -1.05
C LEU A 284 10.42 -1.29 -1.00
N GLY A 285 10.45 0.06 -1.06
CA GLY A 285 11.66 0.87 -0.95
C GLY A 285 12.41 0.72 0.38
N GLN A 286 11.71 0.38 1.47
CA GLN A 286 12.31 0.22 2.80
C GLN A 286 12.99 -1.14 3.01
N HIS A 287 12.69 -2.14 2.17
CA HIS A 287 13.33 -3.44 2.29
C HIS A 287 14.81 -3.34 1.91
N GLY A 288 15.71 -3.86 2.76
CA GLY A 288 17.16 -3.63 2.62
C GLY A 288 17.76 -3.98 1.25
N ALA A 289 17.25 -5.03 0.57
CA ALA A 289 17.70 -5.39 -0.77
C ALA A 289 17.35 -4.31 -1.83
N VAL A 290 16.16 -3.73 -1.72
CA VAL A 290 15.68 -2.68 -2.63
C VAL A 290 16.35 -1.36 -2.28
N ALA A 291 16.44 -1.02 -0.99
CA ALA A 291 17.15 0.16 -0.51
C ALA A 291 18.61 0.19 -1.00
N TYR A 292 19.32 -0.95 -0.98
CA TYR A 292 20.66 -1.09 -1.54
C TYR A 292 20.70 -0.76 -3.04
N ILE A 293 19.79 -1.35 -3.84
CA ILE A 293 19.70 -1.05 -5.28
C ILE A 293 19.40 0.43 -5.51
N CYS A 294 18.44 1.00 -4.78
CA CYS A 294 18.12 2.42 -4.87
C CYS A 294 19.32 3.31 -4.55
N GLN A 295 20.09 2.98 -3.52
CA GLN A 295 21.29 3.75 -3.19
C GLN A 295 22.36 3.65 -4.27
N LEU A 296 22.54 2.47 -4.87
CA LEU A 296 23.44 2.27 -6.00
C LEU A 296 23.02 3.10 -7.22
N LEU A 297 21.72 3.07 -7.56
CA LEU A 297 21.16 3.86 -8.65
C LEU A 297 21.23 5.37 -8.37
N ARG A 298 21.03 5.81 -7.12
CA ARG A 298 21.23 7.20 -6.72
C ARG A 298 22.67 7.64 -6.91
N GLY A 299 23.63 6.79 -6.56
CA GLY A 299 25.04 7.02 -6.84
C GLY A 299 25.31 7.21 -8.34
N ILE A 300 24.71 6.39 -9.21
CA ILE A 300 24.82 6.55 -10.67
C ILE A 300 24.24 7.89 -11.13
N ALA A 301 23.08 8.30 -10.61
CA ALA A 301 22.44 9.56 -10.99
C ALA A 301 23.23 10.79 -10.54
N GLY A 302 24.02 10.68 -9.47
CA GLY A 302 24.84 11.75 -8.89
C GLY A 302 26.34 11.64 -9.17
N ASP A 303 26.76 10.92 -10.22
CA ASP A 303 28.18 10.71 -10.60
C ASP A 303 29.08 10.12 -9.48
N PHE A 304 28.48 9.34 -8.58
CA PHE A 304 29.13 8.60 -7.49
C PHE A 304 29.95 9.44 -6.51
N GLU A 305 29.26 10.18 -5.64
CA GLU A 305 29.91 10.82 -4.49
C GLU A 305 30.59 9.80 -3.56
N GLU A 306 31.73 10.18 -2.99
CA GLU A 306 32.56 9.28 -2.19
C GLU A 306 31.82 8.74 -0.95
N LYS A 307 30.99 9.58 -0.32
CA LYS A 307 30.19 9.18 0.86
C LYS A 307 29.17 8.09 0.51
N ASP A 308 28.55 8.19 -0.66
CA ASP A 308 27.53 7.25 -1.11
C ASP A 308 28.15 5.89 -1.42
N LEU A 309 29.32 5.88 -2.07
CA LEU A 309 30.06 4.65 -2.37
C LEU A 309 30.53 3.92 -1.10
N LEU A 310 31.08 4.65 -0.11
CA LEU A 310 31.48 4.05 1.16
C LEU A 310 30.28 3.49 1.92
N ALA A 311 29.14 4.19 1.88
CA ALA A 311 27.91 3.70 2.50
C ALA A 311 27.37 2.41 1.85
N LEU A 312 27.64 2.15 0.56
CA LEU A 312 27.29 0.87 -0.09
C LEU A 312 28.12 -0.30 0.45
N LEU A 313 29.42 -0.09 0.73
CA LEU A 313 30.31 -1.13 1.24
C LEU A 313 29.92 -1.62 2.65
N GLY A 314 29.23 -0.77 3.43
CA GLY A 314 28.71 -1.13 4.75
C GLY A 314 27.48 -2.04 4.73
N GLN A 315 26.93 -2.38 3.56
CA GLN A 315 25.64 -3.08 3.47
C GLN A 315 25.78 -4.57 3.19
N GLN A 316 24.86 -5.35 3.77
CA GLN A 316 24.83 -6.81 3.62
C GLN A 316 24.60 -7.30 2.18
N TRP A 317 23.95 -6.48 1.35
CA TRP A 317 23.61 -6.82 -0.03
C TRP A 317 24.73 -6.46 -1.03
N CYS A 318 25.78 -5.79 -0.56
CA CYS A 318 26.93 -5.45 -1.39
C CYS A 318 27.83 -6.69 -1.61
N PRO A 319 28.24 -7.00 -2.86
CA PRO A 319 29.18 -8.09 -3.16
C PRO A 319 30.54 -7.96 -2.47
N ALA A 320 31.00 -6.73 -2.23
CA ALA A 320 32.24 -6.44 -1.51
C ALA A 320 32.02 -6.13 -0.02
N GLY A 321 30.77 -6.00 0.42
CA GLY A 321 30.44 -5.45 1.75
C GLY A 321 30.54 -6.45 2.90
N LEU A 322 30.56 -5.90 4.12
CA LEU A 322 30.71 -6.64 5.39
C LEU A 322 31.92 -7.60 5.41
N THR A 323 33.04 -7.14 4.84
CA THR A 323 34.31 -7.87 4.85
C THR A 323 35.38 -7.03 5.53
N LYS A 324 36.35 -7.69 6.16
CA LYS A 324 37.54 -7.03 6.70
C LYS A 324 38.24 -6.14 5.66
N GLU A 325 38.25 -6.59 4.40
CA GLU A 325 38.80 -5.86 3.26
C GLU A 325 38.07 -4.52 3.03
N ALA A 326 36.74 -4.53 3.09
CA ALA A 326 35.92 -3.31 2.95
C ALA A 326 36.12 -2.35 4.13
N ASP A 327 36.24 -2.85 5.35
CA ASP A 327 36.47 -2.03 6.55
C ASP A 327 37.85 -1.35 6.49
N GLU A 328 38.89 -2.08 6.10
CA GLU A 328 40.24 -1.54 5.93
C GLU A 328 40.30 -0.49 4.81
N TYR A 329 39.56 -0.71 3.72
CA TYR A 329 39.42 0.24 2.63
C TYR A 329 38.68 1.52 3.07
N ASP A 330 37.53 1.41 3.76
CA ASP A 330 36.79 2.57 4.27
C ASP A 330 37.66 3.42 5.21
N PHE A 331 38.40 2.78 6.12
CA PHE A 331 39.36 3.47 6.99
C PHE A 331 40.47 4.17 6.21
N GLN A 332 41.06 3.49 5.20
CA GLN A 332 42.10 4.08 4.35
C GLN A 332 41.60 5.31 3.60
N VAL A 333 40.40 5.23 3.01
CA VAL A 333 39.78 6.33 2.27
C VAL A 333 39.50 7.49 3.21
N ARG A 334 38.87 7.27 4.37
CA ARG A 334 38.56 8.35 5.33
C ARG A 334 39.79 9.01 5.96
N LYS A 335 40.90 8.27 6.09
CA LYS A 335 42.18 8.82 6.56
C LYS A 335 42.81 9.79 5.54
N LYS A 336 42.49 9.61 4.26
CA LYS A 336 42.86 10.54 3.19
C LYS A 336 41.70 11.53 3.01
N GLN A 337 41.99 12.78 2.74
CA GLN A 337 40.94 13.79 2.67
C GLN A 337 39.98 13.48 1.51
N LEU A 338 38.67 13.51 1.77
CA LEU A 338 37.61 13.28 0.77
C LEU A 338 37.63 14.39 -0.30
N GLY A 339 37.30 14.06 -1.55
CA GLY A 339 37.10 15.02 -2.65
C GLY A 339 37.85 14.75 -3.96
N GLY A 340 38.38 13.55 -4.16
CA GLY A 340 39.07 13.11 -5.39
C GLY A 340 38.17 12.40 -6.42
N GLY A 341 36.92 12.12 -6.09
CA GLY A 341 35.93 11.50 -7.00
C GLY A 341 36.18 10.00 -7.24
N PHE A 342 35.49 9.45 -8.24
CA PHE A 342 35.50 8.00 -8.53
C PHE A 342 36.91 7.45 -8.83
N ASP A 343 37.71 8.18 -9.62
CA ASP A 343 39.08 7.78 -9.98
C ASP A 343 40.02 7.71 -8.79
N PHE A 344 39.79 8.53 -7.77
CA PHE A 344 40.55 8.47 -6.53
C PHE A 344 40.25 7.19 -5.76
N LEU A 345 38.96 6.84 -5.64
CA LEU A 345 38.51 5.62 -4.97
C LEU A 345 39.04 4.37 -5.66
N LEU A 346 38.97 4.31 -6.99
CA LEU A 346 39.49 3.19 -7.75
C LEU A 346 40.99 2.98 -7.52
N ARG A 347 41.79 4.06 -7.47
CA ARG A 347 43.22 4.03 -7.14
C ARG A 347 43.50 3.60 -5.70
N GLN A 348 42.63 3.95 -4.75
CA GLN A 348 42.78 3.48 -3.37
C GLN A 348 42.48 1.99 -3.21
N ALA A 349 41.74 1.39 -4.15
CA ALA A 349 41.30 0.01 -4.10
C ALA A 349 42.34 -1.01 -4.61
N ASP A 350 43.51 -0.59 -5.11
CA ASP A 350 44.52 -1.48 -5.71
C ASP A 350 44.97 -2.63 -4.79
N ARG A 351 44.96 -2.42 -3.47
CA ARG A 351 45.32 -3.43 -2.46
C ARG A 351 44.14 -4.30 -2.01
N PHE A 352 42.95 -4.03 -2.53
CA PHE A 352 41.67 -4.61 -2.11
C PHE A 352 40.95 -5.20 -3.33
N PRO A 353 41.29 -6.44 -3.76
CA PRO A 353 40.79 -7.01 -5.01
C PRO A 353 39.27 -7.13 -5.10
N ARG A 354 38.57 -7.43 -4.00
CA ARG A 354 37.10 -7.52 -3.99
C ARG A 354 36.47 -6.15 -4.17
N VAL A 355 36.99 -5.15 -3.45
CA VAL A 355 36.52 -3.76 -3.57
C VAL A 355 36.83 -3.22 -4.96
N GLN A 356 38.04 -3.44 -5.47
CA GLN A 356 38.45 -3.01 -6.81
C GLN A 356 37.57 -3.63 -7.91
N ASN A 357 37.27 -4.93 -7.82
CA ASN A 357 36.38 -5.60 -8.77
C ASN A 357 34.96 -5.05 -8.71
N PHE A 358 34.47 -4.71 -7.52
CA PHE A 358 33.16 -4.08 -7.36
C PHE A 358 33.13 -2.67 -7.97
N LEU A 359 34.12 -1.83 -7.68
CA LEU A 359 34.23 -0.49 -8.26
C LEU A 359 34.31 -0.53 -9.79
N LYS A 360 35.12 -1.41 -10.38
CA LYS A 360 35.17 -1.58 -11.85
C LYS A 360 33.81 -1.91 -12.48
N ARG A 361 32.96 -2.67 -11.77
CA ARG A 361 31.60 -2.95 -12.24
C ARG A 361 30.69 -1.72 -12.17
N LEU A 362 30.90 -0.83 -11.19
CA LEU A 362 30.19 0.45 -11.10
C LEU A 362 30.66 1.46 -12.15
N GLU A 363 31.95 1.46 -12.46
CA GLU A 363 32.55 2.30 -13.50
C GLU A 363 31.85 2.10 -14.85
N ALA A 364 31.51 0.85 -15.18
CA ALA A 364 30.77 0.50 -16.39
C ALA A 364 29.34 1.08 -16.45
N LEU A 365 28.82 1.58 -15.34
CA LEU A 365 27.50 2.24 -15.24
C LEU A 365 27.59 3.76 -15.20
N SER A 366 28.80 4.33 -15.10
CA SER A 366 28.99 5.79 -14.98
C SER A 366 28.47 6.58 -16.18
N SER A 367 28.35 5.97 -17.36
CA SER A 367 27.83 6.64 -18.56
C SER A 367 26.33 6.95 -18.49
N TRP A 368 25.58 6.26 -17.62
CA TRP A 368 24.12 6.36 -17.58
C TRP A 368 23.62 7.76 -17.22
N SER A 369 24.36 8.50 -16.38
CA SER A 369 23.98 9.87 -15.99
C SER A 369 23.92 10.84 -17.17
N ARG A 370 24.60 10.53 -18.28
CA ARG A 370 24.70 11.37 -19.48
C ARG A 370 23.88 10.84 -20.66
N GLU A 371 23.31 9.66 -20.54
CA GLU A 371 22.54 9.00 -21.58
C GLU A 371 21.06 9.39 -21.52
N ARG A 372 20.42 9.40 -22.69
CA ARG A 372 18.96 9.46 -22.82
C ARG A 372 18.49 8.22 -23.55
N GLN A 373 17.51 7.54 -22.98
CA GLN A 373 16.95 6.30 -23.50
C GLN A 373 15.44 6.27 -23.27
N PRO A 374 14.69 5.44 -24.01
CA PRO A 374 13.30 5.16 -23.66
C PRO A 374 13.20 4.56 -22.25
N ALA A 375 12.14 4.91 -21.50
CA ALA A 375 11.97 4.46 -20.12
C ALA A 375 11.94 2.92 -19.98
N SER A 376 11.44 2.21 -20.99
CA SER A 376 11.45 0.73 -21.05
C SER A 376 12.87 0.15 -21.12
N VAL A 377 13.81 0.85 -21.77
CA VAL A 377 15.22 0.48 -21.80
C VAL A 377 15.85 0.68 -20.42
N TRP A 378 15.53 1.78 -19.74
CA TRP A 378 15.98 2.00 -18.38
C TRP A 378 15.47 0.93 -17.41
N ALA A 379 14.17 0.59 -17.46
CA ALA A 379 13.57 -0.47 -16.65
C ALA A 379 14.30 -1.80 -16.77
N ARG A 380 14.61 -2.22 -18.01
CA ARG A 380 15.39 -3.44 -18.25
C ARG A 380 16.81 -3.33 -17.69
N ARG A 381 17.51 -2.23 -17.97
CA ARG A 381 18.90 -2.02 -17.53
C ARG A 381 19.04 -2.01 -16.00
N VAL A 382 18.14 -1.33 -15.28
CA VAL A 382 18.16 -1.30 -13.80
C VAL A 382 17.89 -2.67 -13.21
N CYS A 383 16.99 -3.46 -13.82
CA CYS A 383 16.71 -4.82 -13.37
C CYS A 383 17.91 -5.75 -13.57
N GLU A 384 18.53 -5.72 -14.76
CA GLU A 384 19.70 -6.54 -15.06
C GLU A 384 20.91 -6.17 -14.19
N SER A 385 21.16 -4.88 -14.01
CA SER A 385 22.30 -4.38 -13.23
C SER A 385 22.10 -4.60 -11.74
N GLY A 386 20.88 -4.35 -11.23
CA GLY A 386 20.52 -4.61 -9.84
C GLY A 386 20.71 -6.09 -9.46
N GLN A 387 20.38 -7.02 -10.36
CA GLN A 387 20.63 -8.45 -10.12
C GLN A 387 22.12 -8.81 -10.12
N ARG A 388 22.93 -8.21 -11.00
CA ARG A 388 24.38 -8.49 -11.11
C ARG A 388 25.21 -7.87 -9.99
N LEU A 389 24.73 -6.78 -9.41
CA LEU A 389 25.42 -5.99 -8.39
C LEU A 389 24.93 -6.27 -6.97
N LEU A 390 24.07 -7.27 -6.80
CA LEU A 390 23.52 -7.69 -5.51
C LEU A 390 24.07 -9.05 -5.11
N ARG A 391 24.50 -9.15 -3.85
CA ARG A 391 24.89 -10.42 -3.23
C ARG A 391 23.64 -11.12 -2.70
N LEU A 392 23.24 -12.21 -3.33
CA LEU A 392 22.17 -13.06 -2.82
C LEU A 392 22.73 -14.01 -1.74
N PRO A 393 21.97 -14.28 -0.67
CA PRO A 393 22.36 -15.30 0.30
C PRO A 393 22.40 -16.68 -0.35
N GLU A 394 23.38 -17.50 0.04
CA GLU A 394 23.45 -18.90 -0.41
C GLU A 394 22.33 -19.73 0.23
N ILE A 395 21.70 -20.57 -0.58
CA ILE A 395 20.65 -21.49 -0.12
C ILE A 395 21.34 -22.80 0.28
N THR A 396 21.32 -23.11 1.58
CA THR A 396 21.87 -24.34 2.13
C THR A 396 20.79 -25.12 2.90
N ASP A 397 20.96 -26.43 3.00
CA ASP A 397 20.05 -27.27 3.80
C ASP A 397 20.24 -27.01 5.29
N GLY A 398 19.15 -27.17 6.06
CA GLY A 398 19.16 -26.99 7.52
C GLY A 398 19.04 -25.55 8.01
N LEU A 399 18.68 -24.59 7.13
CA LEU A 399 18.44 -23.21 7.55
C LEU A 399 17.27 -23.09 8.54
N PRO A 400 17.41 -22.28 9.61
CA PRO A 400 16.33 -22.07 10.56
C PRO A 400 15.19 -21.29 9.90
N MET A 401 13.94 -21.56 10.31
CA MET A 401 12.73 -20.99 9.70
C MET A 401 12.75 -19.45 9.60
N PRO A 402 13.24 -18.66 10.59
CA PRO A 402 13.37 -17.21 10.43
C PRO A 402 14.22 -16.80 9.22
N ARG A 403 15.36 -17.47 8.99
CA ARG A 403 16.21 -17.21 7.83
C ARG A 403 15.52 -17.55 6.51
N VAL A 404 14.73 -18.62 6.49
CA VAL A 404 13.92 -18.98 5.31
C VAL A 404 12.88 -17.90 5.01
N LEU A 405 12.24 -17.32 6.04
CA LEU A 405 11.30 -16.22 5.89
C LEU A 405 11.99 -14.95 5.38
N ASP A 406 13.16 -14.58 5.92
CA ASP A 406 13.97 -13.45 5.44
C ASP A 406 14.32 -13.59 3.94
N MET A 407 14.70 -14.79 3.52
CA MET A 407 15.04 -15.07 2.12
C MET A 407 13.82 -15.01 1.20
N ARG A 408 12.66 -15.51 1.65
CA ARG A 408 11.40 -15.39 0.91
C ARG A 408 10.97 -13.94 0.76
N MET A 409 11.13 -13.15 1.82
CA MET A 409 10.88 -11.72 1.84
C MET A 409 11.77 -10.98 0.85
N ALA A 410 13.08 -11.26 0.86
CA ALA A 410 14.01 -10.68 -0.09
C ALA A 410 13.67 -11.04 -1.55
N ALA A 411 13.32 -12.30 -1.81
CA ALA A 411 12.89 -12.73 -3.14
C ALA A 411 11.63 -11.99 -3.62
N ARG A 412 10.65 -11.80 -2.73
CA ARG A 412 9.44 -11.01 -3.03
C ARG A 412 9.74 -9.53 -3.23
N ALA A 413 10.63 -8.95 -2.44
CA ALA A 413 11.04 -7.56 -2.61
C ALA A 413 11.75 -7.35 -3.97
N LEU A 414 12.60 -8.28 -4.38
CA LEU A 414 13.26 -8.21 -5.69
C LEU A 414 12.29 -8.42 -6.87
N GLN A 415 11.25 -9.25 -6.69
CA GLN A 415 10.20 -9.37 -7.68
C GLN A 415 9.35 -8.09 -7.77
N GLY A 416 8.97 -7.53 -6.62
CA GLY A 416 8.26 -6.25 -6.55
C GLY A 416 9.07 -5.13 -7.19
N PHE A 417 10.40 -5.09 -6.99
CA PHE A 417 11.28 -4.11 -7.62
C PHE A 417 11.20 -4.16 -9.15
N LYS A 418 11.17 -5.37 -9.74
CA LYS A 418 11.03 -5.52 -11.20
C LYS A 418 9.68 -5.01 -11.71
N GLN A 419 8.62 -5.28 -10.95
CA GLN A 419 7.28 -4.79 -11.29
C GLN A 419 7.22 -3.27 -11.20
N ALA A 420 7.74 -2.68 -10.11
CA ALA A 420 7.83 -1.24 -9.95
C ALA A 420 8.72 -0.57 -11.02
N ALA A 421 9.81 -1.21 -11.45
CA ALA A 421 10.65 -0.73 -12.54
C ALA A 421 9.92 -0.67 -13.88
N ALA A 422 9.09 -1.68 -14.19
CA ALA A 422 8.25 -1.70 -15.37
C ALA A 422 7.12 -0.65 -15.28
N GLN A 423 6.42 -0.58 -14.14
CA GLN A 423 5.37 0.43 -13.89
C GLN A 423 5.92 1.86 -14.00
N ALA A 424 7.12 2.12 -13.47
CA ALA A 424 7.78 3.41 -13.61
C ALA A 424 8.09 3.78 -15.07
N ALA A 425 8.30 2.80 -15.94
CA ALA A 425 8.46 3.04 -17.37
C ALA A 425 7.15 3.37 -18.08
N GLU A 426 6.02 2.82 -17.62
CA GLU A 426 4.68 3.13 -18.15
C GLU A 426 4.24 4.58 -17.89
N LEU A 427 4.92 5.28 -16.97
CA LEU A 427 4.71 6.72 -16.74
C LEU A 427 5.09 7.57 -17.96
N TRP A 428 5.94 7.05 -18.84
CA TRP A 428 6.49 7.79 -19.97
C TRP A 428 6.00 7.21 -21.30
N PRO A 429 5.62 8.06 -22.28
CA PRO A 429 5.37 7.60 -23.64
C PRO A 429 6.60 6.89 -24.23
N GLU A 430 6.40 5.78 -24.95
CA GLU A 430 7.52 5.01 -25.54
C GLU A 430 8.37 5.83 -26.53
N SER A 431 7.79 6.86 -27.14
CA SER A 431 8.48 7.78 -28.05
C SER A 431 9.41 8.77 -27.34
N GLU A 432 9.28 8.93 -26.02
CA GLU A 432 10.02 9.93 -25.25
C GLU A 432 11.38 9.38 -24.80
N GLN A 433 12.43 10.19 -24.97
CA GLN A 433 13.78 9.89 -24.53
C GLN A 433 14.01 10.57 -23.19
N VAL A 434 14.14 9.75 -22.13
CA VAL A 434 14.23 10.22 -20.75
C VAL A 434 15.68 10.07 -20.27
N ASP A 435 16.19 11.05 -19.53
CA ASP A 435 17.45 10.85 -18.83
C ASP A 435 17.27 9.91 -17.64
N PHE A 436 18.38 9.34 -17.18
CA PHE A 436 18.34 8.37 -16.10
C PHE A 436 17.83 8.97 -14.78
N ALA A 437 18.13 10.25 -14.49
CA ALA A 437 17.74 10.89 -13.24
C ALA A 437 16.22 11.06 -13.12
N ASP A 438 15.54 11.47 -14.20
CA ASP A 438 14.09 11.61 -14.23
C ASP A 438 13.38 10.25 -14.20
N TYR A 439 13.88 9.25 -14.93
CA TYR A 439 13.38 7.87 -14.81
C TYR A 439 13.54 7.35 -13.37
N PHE A 440 14.73 7.54 -12.77
CA PHE A 440 15.01 7.06 -11.43
C PHE A 440 14.12 7.73 -10.38
N ARG A 441 13.76 9.01 -10.56
CA ARG A 441 12.79 9.69 -9.68
C ARG A 441 11.42 9.03 -9.74
N GLY A 442 10.92 8.70 -10.94
CA GLY A 442 9.67 7.95 -11.12
C GLY A 442 9.73 6.56 -10.49
N LEU A 443 10.87 5.87 -10.60
CA LEU A 443 11.12 4.59 -9.95
C LEU A 443 11.10 4.70 -8.42
N THR A 444 11.77 5.69 -7.83
CA THR A 444 11.76 5.88 -6.36
C THR A 444 10.35 6.12 -5.85
N THR A 445 9.57 6.98 -6.52
CA THR A 445 8.18 7.22 -6.18
C THR A 445 7.34 5.94 -6.27
N SER A 446 7.59 5.09 -7.29
CA SER A 446 6.95 3.79 -7.43
C SER A 446 7.29 2.84 -6.30
N LEU A 447 8.56 2.77 -5.92
CA LEU A 447 9.04 1.88 -4.85
C LEU A 447 8.55 2.32 -3.45
N ASP A 448 8.51 3.62 -3.19
CA ASP A 448 8.08 4.15 -1.90
C ASP A 448 6.58 3.92 -1.65
N ASN A 449 5.78 3.91 -2.71
CA ASN A 449 4.34 3.66 -2.63
C ASN A 449 3.94 2.19 -2.84
N ALA A 450 4.81 1.37 -3.43
CA ALA A 450 4.53 -0.05 -3.65
C ALA A 450 4.54 -0.82 -2.31
N PRO A 451 3.45 -1.50 -1.94
CA PRO A 451 3.46 -2.35 -0.77
C PRO A 451 4.33 -3.59 -1.01
N LEU A 452 5.12 -4.00 -0.01
CA LEU A 452 5.74 -5.33 0.01
C LEU A 452 4.75 -6.32 0.63
N PRO A 453 4.07 -7.18 -0.16
CA PRO A 453 3.16 -8.16 0.37
C PRO A 453 3.95 -9.25 1.11
N VAL A 454 3.94 -9.19 2.44
CA VAL A 454 4.45 -10.27 3.29
C VAL A 454 3.37 -11.34 3.35
N GLY A 455 3.49 -12.35 2.48
CA GLY A 455 2.62 -13.51 2.51
C GLY A 455 2.85 -14.33 3.79
N ASP A 456 2.00 -14.13 4.80
CA ASP A 456 1.99 -14.96 6.00
C ASP A 456 0.92 -16.06 5.89
N GLY A 457 1.35 -17.27 5.54
CA GLY A 457 0.48 -18.44 5.40
C GLY A 457 0.20 -19.20 6.71
N ARG A 458 0.66 -18.72 7.87
CA ARG A 458 0.44 -19.39 9.15
C ARG A 458 -1.05 -19.36 9.52
N ARG A 459 -1.62 -20.52 9.86
CA ARG A 459 -3.07 -20.69 10.12
C ARG A 459 -3.52 -20.20 11.50
N ASN A 460 -2.63 -20.23 12.48
CA ASN A 460 -2.92 -19.93 13.88
C ASN A 460 -2.02 -18.79 14.37
N VAL A 461 -2.45 -17.55 14.12
CA VAL A 461 -1.70 -16.32 14.45
C VAL A 461 -2.62 -15.29 15.07
N VAL A 462 -2.11 -14.46 15.97
CA VAL A 462 -2.81 -13.28 16.49
C VAL A 462 -2.92 -12.24 15.39
N ASN A 463 -4.12 -11.71 15.18
CA ASN A 463 -4.35 -10.71 14.14
C ASN A 463 -4.20 -9.30 14.72
N VAL A 464 -3.21 -8.56 14.25
CA VAL A 464 -3.02 -7.15 14.60
C VAL A 464 -3.70 -6.30 13.54
N LEU A 465 -4.81 -5.67 13.92
CA LEU A 465 -5.74 -5.00 13.03
C LEU A 465 -5.73 -3.49 13.26
N SER A 466 -5.91 -2.70 12.20
CA SER A 466 -6.26 -1.29 12.38
C SER A 466 -7.69 -1.14 12.92
N VAL A 467 -8.02 -0.01 13.54
CA VAL A 467 -9.41 0.28 14.00
C VAL A 467 -10.43 0.20 12.85
N TYR A 468 -10.03 0.51 11.62
CA TYR A 468 -10.90 0.43 10.45
C TYR A 468 -11.16 -1.01 10.03
N GLU A 469 -10.12 -1.83 10.01
CA GLU A 469 -10.19 -3.25 9.68
C GLU A 469 -10.94 -4.05 10.74
N ALA A 470 -10.70 -3.75 12.01
CA ALA A 470 -11.32 -4.41 13.16
C ALA A 470 -12.86 -4.33 13.14
N ARG A 471 -13.43 -3.29 12.52
CA ARG A 471 -14.89 -3.14 12.38
C ARG A 471 -15.55 -4.23 11.54
N GLN A 472 -14.78 -4.83 10.63
CA GLN A 472 -15.24 -5.83 9.67
C GLN A 472 -15.07 -7.26 10.19
N TRP A 473 -14.34 -7.44 11.30
CA TRP A 473 -14.01 -8.74 11.86
C TRP A 473 -14.87 -9.04 13.09
N GLU A 474 -15.12 -10.32 13.33
CA GLU A 474 -15.68 -10.83 14.58
C GLU A 474 -14.67 -11.79 15.20
N LEU A 475 -14.16 -11.43 16.37
CA LEU A 475 -13.15 -12.20 17.10
C LEU A 475 -13.63 -12.46 18.53
N PRO A 476 -13.44 -13.68 19.07
CA PRO A 476 -13.81 -14.02 20.45
C PRO A 476 -13.11 -13.17 21.50
N VAL A 477 -11.84 -12.81 21.28
CA VAL A 477 -11.04 -12.00 22.21
C VAL A 477 -10.40 -10.86 21.44
N VAL A 478 -10.61 -9.63 21.90
CA VAL A 478 -10.08 -8.42 21.28
C VAL A 478 -9.42 -7.54 22.34
N PHE A 479 -8.16 -7.19 22.10
CA PHE A 479 -7.41 -6.20 22.88
C PHE A 479 -7.39 -4.89 22.10
N VAL A 480 -7.79 -3.78 22.71
CA VAL A 480 -7.77 -2.45 22.06
C VAL A 480 -6.68 -1.62 22.72
N CYS A 481 -5.65 -1.26 21.95
CA CYS A 481 -4.47 -0.56 22.46
C CYS A 481 -4.62 0.95 22.36
N GLY A 482 -3.91 1.69 23.22
CA GLY A 482 -3.71 3.12 23.06
C GLY A 482 -4.99 3.94 23.22
N LEU A 483 -5.81 3.58 24.20
CA LEU A 483 -6.99 4.35 24.62
C LEU A 483 -6.59 5.61 25.40
N ILE A 484 -5.77 6.45 24.77
CA ILE A 484 -5.24 7.70 25.33
C ILE A 484 -5.71 8.91 24.54
N GLU A 485 -5.73 10.07 25.20
CA GLU A 485 -6.12 11.35 24.61
C GLU A 485 -5.30 11.66 23.35
N ASN A 486 -5.93 12.27 22.35
CA ASN A 486 -5.37 12.59 21.02
C ASN A 486 -5.00 11.39 20.12
N GLN A 487 -4.97 10.16 20.65
CA GLN A 487 -4.86 8.95 19.82
C GLN A 487 -6.23 8.29 19.62
N PHE A 488 -7.07 8.27 20.66
CA PHE A 488 -8.40 7.70 20.63
C PHE A 488 -9.42 8.57 21.39
N PRO A 489 -10.23 9.41 20.70
CA PRO A 489 -10.26 9.62 19.26
C PRO A 489 -9.07 10.45 18.76
N ARG A 490 -8.61 10.16 17.55
CA ARG A 490 -7.65 11.01 16.84
C ARG A 490 -8.37 12.28 16.38
N HIS A 491 -7.86 13.45 16.75
CA HIS A 491 -8.39 14.71 16.22
C HIS A 491 -8.11 14.79 14.71
N PRO A 492 -9.14 15.06 13.88
CA PRO A 492 -8.92 15.27 12.46
C PRO A 492 -8.06 16.52 12.27
N THR A 493 -7.00 16.40 11.46
CA THR A 493 -6.22 17.54 11.03
C THR A 493 -7.05 18.33 10.02
N GLN A 494 -7.14 19.64 10.20
CA GLN A 494 -7.89 20.49 9.28
C GLN A 494 -7.23 20.47 7.89
N ASN A 495 -8.03 20.29 6.84
CA ASN A 495 -7.56 20.33 5.47
C ASN A 495 -7.02 21.74 5.11
N LEU A 496 -5.91 21.80 4.38
CA LEU A 496 -5.21 23.03 4.04
C LEU A 496 -6.02 23.98 3.14
N PHE A 497 -6.82 23.44 2.22
CA PHE A 497 -7.52 24.22 1.20
C PHE A 497 -8.97 24.53 1.60
N PHE A 498 -9.66 23.57 2.21
CA PHE A 498 -11.06 23.71 2.61
C PHE A 498 -11.25 23.44 4.10
N SER A 499 -11.84 24.40 4.82
CA SER A 499 -12.16 24.19 6.24
C SER A 499 -13.30 23.19 6.44
N ASP A 500 -13.42 22.63 7.65
CA ASP A 500 -14.56 21.80 8.04
C ASP A 500 -15.92 22.48 7.81
N ALA A 501 -15.98 23.80 7.95
CA ALA A 501 -17.18 24.58 7.65
C ALA A 501 -17.54 24.53 6.16
N ASN A 502 -16.54 24.52 5.27
CA ASN A 502 -16.78 24.34 3.84
C ASN A 502 -17.31 22.93 3.56
N PHE A 503 -16.67 21.89 4.13
CA PHE A 503 -17.13 20.51 3.96
C PHE A 503 -18.56 20.29 4.48
N ARG A 504 -18.94 20.90 5.60
CA ARG A 504 -20.33 20.84 6.09
C ARG A 504 -21.32 21.48 5.11
N ARG A 505 -20.96 22.60 4.49
CA ARG A 505 -21.78 23.27 3.47
C ARG A 505 -21.85 22.51 2.15
N MET A 506 -20.87 21.65 1.85
CA MET A 506 -20.89 20.78 0.66
C MET A 506 -21.74 19.52 0.89
N LYS A 507 -21.92 19.08 2.14
CA LYS A 507 -22.71 17.89 2.51
C LYS A 507 -24.20 18.17 2.72
N GLY A 508 -24.55 19.41 3.07
CA GLY A 508 -25.93 19.88 3.20
C GLY A 508 -26.37 20.54 1.92
#